data_AF-A0A543L308-F1
#
_entry.id   AF-A0A543L308-F1
#
_cell.length_a   1.000
_cell.length_b   1.000
_cell.length_c   1.000
_cell.angle_alpha   90.00
_cell.angle_beta   90.00
_cell.angle_gamma   90.00
#
_symmetry.space_group_name_H-M   'P 1'
#
loop_
_entity.id
_entity.type
_entity.pdbx_description
1 polymer ?
#
loop_
_entity_poly.entity_id
_entity_poly.type
_entity_poly.pdbx_seq_one_letter_code
_entity_poly.pdbx_strand_id
1 'polypeptide(L)'
;MPTQLPRPLHWGIATPRTYHDSYLDTTAPPTSWVANLNGQPVCILKGKDIGGWTATWMGDRLWQPPAHLPRATPQPMSFFSSLEDAKAAVEQALAT
;
A
#
# COMPACT_ATOMS: atom_id res chain seq x y z
N MET A 1 16.52 -19.25 13.09
CA MET A 1 17.06 -18.57 11.90
C MET A 1 15.86 -18.04 11.11
N PRO A 2 15.49 -16.76 11.16
CA PRO A 2 14.40 -16.27 10.33
C PRO A 2 14.92 -16.09 8.90
N THR A 3 14.35 -16.87 7.99
CA THR A 3 14.62 -16.91 6.55
C THR A 3 14.26 -15.57 5.90
N GLN A 4 15.25 -14.68 5.74
CA GLN A 4 15.08 -13.43 5.01
C GLN A 4 15.13 -13.73 3.50
N LEU A 5 13.96 -13.98 2.91
CA LEU A 5 13.79 -14.13 1.47
C LEU A 5 14.22 -12.84 0.74
N PRO A 6 15.04 -12.92 -0.32
CA PRO A 6 15.33 -11.78 -1.19
C PRO A 6 14.15 -11.57 -2.13
N ARG A 7 13.09 -10.90 -1.67
CA ARG A 7 12.02 -10.43 -2.57
C ARG A 7 12.20 -8.93 -2.72
N PRO A 8 12.64 -8.43 -3.89
CA PRO A 8 12.73 -6.99 -4.11
C PRO A 8 11.32 -6.43 -4.30
N LEU A 9 10.53 -6.37 -3.22
CA LEU A 9 9.32 -5.55 -3.18
C LEU A 9 9.79 -4.10 -3.19
N HIS A 10 9.63 -3.44 -4.32
CA HIS A 10 10.03 -2.05 -4.50
C HIS A 10 8.83 -1.14 -4.27
N TRP A 11 8.92 -0.30 -3.24
CA TRP A 11 7.96 0.76 -2.99
C TRP A 11 8.26 1.97 -3.87
N GLY A 12 7.38 2.26 -4.83
CA GLY A 12 7.42 3.46 -5.65
C GLY A 12 6.38 4.47 -5.20
N ILE A 13 6.65 5.77 -5.34
CA ILE A 13 5.64 6.81 -5.12
C ILE A 13 4.75 6.90 -6.37
N ALA A 14 3.43 6.83 -6.21
CA ALA A 14 2.51 7.10 -7.30
C ALA A 14 2.35 8.62 -7.41
N THR A 15 3.21 9.29 -8.17
CA THR A 15 3.02 10.72 -8.40
C THR A 15 1.81 10.94 -9.32
N PRO A 16 0.87 11.83 -8.96
CA PRO A 16 -0.18 12.24 -9.89
C PRO A 16 0.49 12.95 -11.07
N ARG A 17 0.39 12.35 -12.24
CA ARG A 17 1.05 12.81 -13.46
C ARG A 17 0.24 13.96 -14.09
N THR A 18 0.22 15.13 -13.47
CA THR A 18 -0.26 16.42 -14.03
C THR A 18 0.25 17.55 -13.11
N TYR A 19 1.42 18.17 -13.35
CA TYR A 19 1.72 19.31 -14.22
C TYR A 19 1.15 20.67 -13.75
N HIS A 20 2.06 21.66 -13.66
CA HIS A 20 1.92 23.07 -13.23
C HIS A 20 1.58 23.29 -11.75
N ASP A 21 2.19 24.16 -10.97
CA ASP A 21 2.98 25.37 -11.23
C ASP A 21 3.87 25.59 -9.99
N SER A 22 5.04 26.18 -10.23
CA SER A 22 5.77 27.10 -9.36
C SER A 22 5.20 27.36 -7.95
N TYR A 23 6.10 27.34 -6.96
CA TYR A 23 5.95 27.92 -5.61
C TYR A 23 5.51 26.98 -4.45
N LEU A 24 6.51 26.42 -3.76
CA LEU A 24 6.51 26.13 -2.31
C LEU A 24 5.30 25.38 -1.72
N ASP A 25 5.22 24.06 -1.93
CA ASP A 25 4.77 23.14 -0.87
C ASP A 25 5.53 21.80 -1.01
N THR A 26 6.79 21.81 -0.60
CA THR A 26 7.68 20.62 -0.61
C THR A 26 7.48 19.76 0.65
N THR A 27 6.34 19.86 1.33
CA THR A 27 6.10 19.23 2.64
C THR A 27 4.92 18.29 2.70
N ALA A 28 4.08 18.20 1.65
CA ALA A 28 3.06 17.17 1.60
C ALA A 28 3.70 15.79 1.39
N PRO A 29 3.61 14.86 2.35
CA PRO A 29 4.08 13.50 2.13
C PRO A 29 3.32 12.90 0.96
N PRO A 30 3.98 12.11 0.09
CA PRO A 30 3.35 11.51 -1.07
C PRO A 30 2.12 10.73 -0.63
N THR A 31 0.95 11.18 -1.07
CA THR A 31 -0.35 10.64 -0.66
C THR A 31 -0.65 9.30 -1.31
N SER A 32 0.27 8.73 -2.11
CA SER A 32 0.08 7.43 -2.74
C SER A 32 1.41 6.70 -2.97
N TRP A 33 1.42 5.41 -2.64
CA TRP A 33 2.55 4.49 -2.81
C TRP A 33 2.10 3.26 -3.60
N VAL A 34 3.00 2.67 -4.37
CA VAL A 34 2.77 1.43 -5.10
C VAL A 34 3.81 0.41 -4.69
N ALA A 35 3.35 -0.77 -4.32
CA ALA A 35 4.19 -1.94 -4.11
C ALA A 35 4.42 -2.61 -5.46
N ASN A 36 5.66 -2.61 -5.94
CA ASN A 36 6.06 -3.30 -7.17
C ASN A 36 6.77 -4.59 -6.81
N LEU A 37 6.19 -5.73 -7.20
CA LEU A 37 6.81 -7.03 -7.04
C LEU A 37 7.38 -7.44 -8.40
N ASN A 38 8.69 -7.67 -8.49
CA ASN A 38 9.38 -8.00 -9.76
C ASN A 38 9.10 -6.97 -10.88
N GLY A 39 8.99 -5.69 -10.54
CA GLY A 39 8.68 -4.62 -11.49
C GLY A 39 7.21 -4.54 -11.93
N GLN A 40 6.32 -5.33 -11.33
CA GLN A 40 4.87 -5.27 -11.59
C GLN A 40 4.13 -4.65 -10.39
N PRO A 41 3.26 -3.65 -10.61
CA PRO A 41 2.49 -3.03 -9.54
C PRO A 41 1.45 -4.03 -9.00
N VAL A 42 1.62 -4.49 -7.76
CA VAL A 42 0.71 -5.47 -7.14
C VAL A 42 -0.27 -4.83 -6.16
N CYS A 43 0.12 -3.74 -5.49
CA CYS A 43 -0.72 -3.06 -4.52
C CYS A 43 -0.50 -1.55 -4.56
N ILE A 44 -1.56 -0.77 -4.35
CA ILE A 44 -1.48 0.68 -4.17
C ILE A 44 -1.92 1.04 -2.76
N LEU A 45 -1.11 1.81 -2.04
CA LEU A 45 -1.47 2.48 -0.80
C LEU A 45 -1.84 3.92 -1.11
N LYS A 46 -3.04 4.36 -0.75
CA LYS A 46 -3.46 5.76 -0.83
C LYS A 46 -3.62 6.33 0.57
N GLY A 47 -2.85 7.37 0.89
CA GLY A 47 -3.07 8.19 2.07
C GLY A 47 -4.42 8.91 1.94
N LYS A 48 -5.12 9.04 3.06
CA LYS A 48 -6.32 9.87 3.16
C LYS A 48 -5.97 11.16 3.87
N ASP A 49 -6.61 12.24 3.43
CA ASP A 49 -6.49 13.58 4.03
C ASP A 49 -6.85 13.58 5.53
N ILE A 50 -7.81 12.75 5.92
CA ILE A 50 -8.29 12.60 7.31
C ILE A 50 -7.34 11.85 8.25
N GLY A 51 -6.15 11.45 7.79
CA GLY A 51 -5.27 10.55 8.50
C GLY A 51 -5.67 9.08 8.29
N GLY A 52 -4.75 8.30 7.72
CA GLY A 52 -4.96 6.89 7.42
C GLY A 52 -4.52 6.52 6.00
N TRP A 53 -4.39 5.23 5.75
CA TRP A 53 -3.85 4.65 4.54
C TRP A 53 -4.79 3.55 4.04
N THR A 54 -5.05 3.54 2.75
CA THR A 54 -5.90 2.53 2.11
C THR A 54 -5.05 1.72 1.16
N ALA A 55 -4.83 0.45 1.49
CA ALA A 55 -4.16 -0.48 0.59
C ALA A 55 -5.19 -1.14 -0.32
N THR A 56 -4.97 -1.10 -1.63
CA THR A 56 -5.84 -1.70 -2.63
C THR A 56 -4.98 -2.60 -3.52
N TRP A 57 -5.34 -3.88 -3.62
CA TRP A 57 -4.66 -4.78 -4.55
C TRP A 57 -5.00 -4.38 -5.99
N MET A 58 -4.03 -4.43 -6.90
CA MET A 58 -4.17 -4.03 -8.31
C MET A 58 -4.61 -5.17 -9.24
N GLY A 59 -4.99 -6.31 -8.68
CA GLY A 59 -5.49 -7.47 -9.43
C GLY A 59 -6.61 -8.18 -8.68
N ASP A 60 -6.85 -9.45 -8.97
CA ASP A 60 -7.88 -10.30 -8.33
C ASP A 60 -7.57 -10.69 -6.88
N ARG A 61 -6.56 -10.07 -6.26
CA ARG A 61 -6.18 -10.39 -4.89
C ARG A 61 -7.09 -9.66 -3.92
N LEU A 62 -7.66 -10.41 -2.98
CA LEU A 62 -8.47 -9.86 -1.90
C LEU A 62 -7.66 -9.88 -0.60
N TRP A 63 -7.80 -8.82 0.19
CA TRP A 63 -7.33 -8.81 1.57
C TRP A 63 -8.10 -9.83 2.38
N GLN A 64 -7.38 -10.58 3.20
CA GLN A 64 -8.00 -11.48 4.15
C GLN A 64 -8.87 -10.69 5.14
N PRO A 65 -9.95 -11.29 5.65
CA PRO A 65 -10.77 -10.65 6.67
C PRO A 65 -9.92 -10.27 7.88
N PRO A 66 -10.13 -9.08 8.46
CA PRO A 66 -9.41 -8.68 9.66
C PRO A 66 -9.62 -9.70 10.78
N ALA A 67 -8.57 -10.01 11.54
CA ALA A 67 -8.63 -11.00 12.61
C ALA A 67 -9.72 -10.68 13.68
N HIS A 68 -10.05 -9.40 13.86
CA HIS A 68 -11.10 -8.95 14.77
C HIS A 68 -12.52 -9.06 14.18
N LEU A 69 -12.65 -9.32 12.87
CA LEU A 69 -13.92 -9.52 12.16
C LEU A 69 -13.84 -10.76 11.25
N PRO A 70 -13.82 -11.98 11.82
CA PRO A 70 -13.68 -13.22 11.06
C PRO A 70 -14.86 -13.52 10.10
N ARG A 71 -15.97 -12.78 10.21
CA ARG A 71 -17.13 -12.85 9.30
C ARG A 71 -17.12 -11.80 8.18
N ALA A 72 -16.13 -10.91 8.16
CA ALA A 72 -16.02 -9.93 7.08
C ALA A 72 -15.74 -10.66 5.75
N THR A 73 -16.38 -10.20 4.68
CA THR A 73 -16.03 -10.67 3.34
C THR A 73 -14.63 -10.16 2.97
N PRO A 74 -13.80 -10.98 2.30
CA PRO A 74 -12.51 -10.53 1.78
C PRO A 74 -12.71 -9.29 0.92
N GLN A 75 -12.00 -8.21 1.24
CA GLN A 75 -12.18 -6.93 0.56
C GLN A 75 -11.06 -6.70 -0.45
N PRO A 76 -11.33 -6.06 -1.60
CA PRO A 76 -10.27 -5.66 -2.53
C PRO A 76 -9.36 -4.56 -1.94
N MET A 77 -9.82 -3.88 -0.90
CA MET A 77 -9.11 -2.82 -0.19
C MET A 77 -9.11 -3.04 1.32
N SER A 78 -8.00 -2.69 1.98
CA SER A 78 -7.84 -2.69 3.43
C SER A 78 -7.44 -1.31 3.91
N PHE A 79 -7.97 -0.91 5.07
CA PHE A 79 -7.68 0.38 5.68
C PHE A 79 -6.71 0.18 6.85
N PHE A 80 -5.74 1.08 6.95
CA PHE A 80 -4.64 1.07 7.89
C PHE A 80 -4.48 2.45 8.49
N SER A 81 -4.08 2.54 9.75
CA SER A 81 -3.87 3.83 10.42
C SER A 81 -2.56 4.50 9.99
N SER A 82 -1.54 3.70 9.64
CA SER A 82 -0.18 4.16 9.34
C SER A 82 0.35 3.54 8.05
N LEU A 83 1.27 4.26 7.39
CA LEU A 83 1.92 3.78 6.16
C LEU A 83 2.73 2.51 6.43
N GLU A 84 3.45 2.47 7.55
CA GLU A 84 4.28 1.33 7.94
C GLU A 84 3.45 0.07 8.14
N ASP A 85 2.31 0.19 8.82
CA ASP A 85 1.36 -0.91 9.03
C ASP A 85 0.77 -1.41 7.70
N ALA A 86 0.41 -0.48 6.81
CA ALA A 86 -0.06 -0.81 5.47
C ALA A 86 1.01 -1.53 4.63
N LYS A 87 2.27 -1.06 4.67
CA LYS A 87 3.40 -1.69 3.97
C LYS A 87 3.67 -3.09 4.52
N ALA A 88 3.76 -3.23 5.84
CA ALA A 88 3.98 -4.50 6.51
C ALA A 88 2.88 -5.51 6.20
N ALA A 89 1.62 -5.08 6.17
CA ALA A 89 0.50 -5.94 5.80
C ALA A 89 0.59 -6.42 4.34
N VAL A 90 1.00 -5.55 3.41
CA VAL A 90 1.24 -5.93 2.00
C VAL A 90 2.38 -6.94 1.92
N GLU A 91 3.48 -6.69 2.63
CA GLU A 91 4.63 -7.60 2.69
C GLU A 91 4.26 -8.96 3.27
N GLN A 92 3.55 -9.01 4.39
CA GLN A 92 3.05 -10.24 5.00
C GLN A 92 2.11 -11.00 4.07
N ALA A 93 1.19 -10.28 3.44
CA ALA A 93 0.27 -10.88 2.49
C ALA A 93 1.07 -11.45 1.30
N LEU A 94 2.07 -10.75 0.76
CA LEU A 94 2.91 -11.25 -0.34
C LEU A 94 3.90 -12.35 0.09
N ALA A 95 4.18 -12.49 1.38
CA ALA A 95 5.04 -13.52 1.95
C ALA A 95 4.34 -14.89 2.10
N THR A 96 3.02 -14.95 1.91
CA THR A 96 2.27 -16.20 1.68
C THR A 96 2.54 -16.73 0.28
#